data_AF-A0A2D4KMP0-F1
#
_entry.id   AF-A0A2D4KMP0-F1
#
_cell.length_a   1.000
_cell.length_b   1.000
_cell.length_c   1.000
_cell.angle_alpha   90.00
_cell.angle_beta   90.00
_cell.angle_gamma   90.00
#
_symmetry.space_group_name_H-M   'P 1'
#
loop_
_entity.id
_entity.type
_entity.pdbx_description
1 polymer ?
#
loop_
_entity_poly.entity_id
_entity_poly.type
_entity_poly.pdbx_seq_one_letter_code
_entity_poly.pdbx_strand_id
1 'polypeptide(L)'
;MAFSCCFACCPLIVEPSRERERLNPQHSRNRERIRNVNFTKGTPLTMKRVNVPELDALFNSIAETFNKQQDHCLSLQEATQTLRNSYDCSPVSSLSVCMEKILQEHSAYNVQVCMEGYRFWLDVGVEEVPQKLKQTQQQVGKLNFATKGIVSTTIEEMIYSVHQCQDSLMEKVKDSSPEYLDWMRLESNLKENIEKINQAQKFSEEYREEANYVLLNMAKSANLTL
;
A
#
# COMPACT_ATOMS: atom_id res chain seq x y z
N MET A 1 -19.40 94.12 -23.77
CA MET A 1 -19.58 94.05 -22.30
C MET A 1 -18.61 92.97 -21.81
N ALA A 2 -17.44 93.31 -21.24
CA ALA A 2 -17.22 93.63 -19.82
C ALA A 2 -17.54 92.39 -18.94
N PHE A 3 -16.75 91.80 -18.03
CA PHE A 3 -15.54 92.10 -17.23
C PHE A 3 -14.92 90.70 -16.89
N SER A 4 -13.61 90.44 -16.89
CA SER A 4 -12.55 90.79 -15.91
C SER A 4 -12.09 89.60 -15.04
N CYS A 5 -10.76 89.49 -14.99
CA CYS A 5 -9.92 88.65 -14.14
C CYS A 5 -10.21 88.82 -12.64
N CYS A 6 -9.84 87.85 -11.78
CA CYS A 6 -8.49 87.69 -11.20
C CYS A 6 -8.49 87.09 -9.76
N PHE A 7 -7.44 86.29 -9.48
CA PHE A 7 -6.84 85.88 -8.18
C PHE A 7 -7.61 84.88 -7.30
N ALA A 8 -6.99 83.94 -6.56
CA ALA A 8 -5.65 83.35 -6.53
C ALA A 8 -5.69 82.27 -5.42
N CYS A 9 -4.99 81.16 -5.64
CA CYS A 9 -4.12 80.48 -4.65
C CYS A 9 -3.55 79.19 -5.27
N CYS A 10 -2.36 79.28 -5.86
CA CYS A 10 -1.43 78.16 -6.05
C CYS A 10 -0.58 78.01 -4.76
N PRO A 11 0.13 76.89 -4.49
CA PRO A 11 1.29 76.44 -5.30
C PRO A 11 1.20 74.94 -5.72
N LEU A 12 1.61 74.60 -6.96
CA LEU A 12 2.90 73.95 -7.35
C LEU A 12 3.09 72.56 -6.74
N ILE A 13 3.22 71.48 -7.53
CA ILE A 13 4.47 70.91 -8.09
C ILE A 13 4.02 69.89 -9.18
N VAL A 14 4.31 70.01 -10.49
CA VAL A 14 5.53 69.73 -11.28
C VAL A 14 6.16 68.34 -11.08
N GLU A 15 5.81 67.47 -12.02
CA GLU A 15 6.54 66.38 -12.68
C GLU A 15 6.92 65.05 -11.98
N PRO A 16 6.95 63.96 -12.79
CA PRO A 16 7.01 62.59 -12.33
C PRO A 16 8.41 62.00 -12.50
N SER A 17 9.01 61.49 -11.44
CA SER A 17 10.15 60.58 -11.54
C SER A 17 10.44 59.94 -10.19
N ARG A 18 9.70 58.88 -9.89
CA ARG A 18 10.19 57.85 -8.96
C ARG A 18 9.99 56.50 -9.62
N GLU A 19 11.12 56.02 -10.10
CA GLU A 19 11.56 54.62 -10.16
C GLU A 19 10.48 53.57 -9.93
N ARG A 20 10.35 52.70 -10.93
CA ARG A 20 9.75 51.37 -10.80
C ARG A 20 10.23 50.73 -9.49
N GLU A 21 9.34 50.65 -8.52
CA GLU A 21 9.51 49.75 -7.40
C GLU A 21 9.58 48.34 -7.98
N ARG A 22 10.75 47.70 -7.85
CA ARG A 22 10.95 46.34 -8.31
C ARG A 22 9.97 45.46 -7.54
N LEU A 23 8.96 44.94 -8.25
CA LEU A 23 8.15 43.83 -7.76
C LEU A 23 9.12 42.71 -7.37
N ASN A 24 9.27 42.52 -6.07
CA ASN A 24 10.14 41.52 -5.47
C ASN A 24 9.61 40.14 -5.91
N PRO A 25 10.37 39.30 -6.63
CA PRO A 25 9.86 38.02 -7.14
C PRO A 25 9.85 36.91 -6.08
N GLN A 26 9.65 37.26 -4.80
CA GLN A 26 9.76 36.33 -3.67
C GLN A 26 8.41 35.85 -3.11
N HIS A 27 7.28 36.10 -3.78
CA HIS A 27 5.96 35.69 -3.26
C HIS A 27 5.13 34.81 -4.21
N SER A 28 5.77 34.04 -5.11
CA SER A 28 5.09 33.02 -5.92
C SER A 28 5.73 31.64 -5.85
N ARG A 29 6.47 31.33 -4.77
CA ARG A 29 6.95 29.98 -4.47
C ARG A 29 6.36 29.47 -3.17
N ASN A 30 5.05 29.24 -3.14
CA ASN A 30 4.42 28.36 -2.15
C ASN A 30 2.94 28.14 -2.49
N ARG A 31 2.64 27.29 -3.47
CA ARG A 31 1.41 26.48 -3.42
C ARG A 31 1.37 25.22 -4.30
N GLU A 32 2.51 24.65 -4.66
CA GLU A 32 2.58 23.18 -4.74
C GLU A 32 2.89 22.66 -3.34
N ARG A 33 1.91 22.76 -2.43
CA ARG A 33 1.83 21.74 -1.40
C ARG A 33 1.45 20.48 -2.16
N ILE A 34 2.46 19.73 -2.60
CA ILE A 34 2.34 18.29 -2.75
C ILE A 34 1.70 17.85 -1.43
N ARG A 35 0.39 17.57 -1.46
CA ARG A 35 -0.23 16.85 -0.37
C ARG A 35 0.48 15.52 -0.43
N ASN A 36 1.50 15.34 0.40
CA ASN A 36 2.09 14.03 0.61
C ASN A 36 0.92 13.08 0.80
N VAL A 37 0.81 12.15 -0.13
CA VAL A 37 -0.21 11.13 -0.07
C VAL A 37 0.15 10.29 1.14
N ASN A 38 -0.49 10.58 2.27
CA ASN A 38 -0.31 9.88 3.53
C ASN A 38 -1.08 8.54 3.45
N PHE A 39 -0.66 7.67 2.55
CA PHE A 39 -1.05 6.26 2.57
C PHE A 39 0.06 5.50 3.30
N THR A 40 -0.32 4.78 4.36
CA THR A 40 0.61 4.11 5.27
C THR A 40 0.33 2.61 5.32
N LYS A 41 1.37 1.81 5.57
CA LYS A 41 1.24 0.36 5.73
C LYS A 41 0.16 0.03 6.77
N GLY A 42 -0.70 -0.94 6.47
CA GLY A 42 -1.81 -1.35 7.35
C GLY A 42 -3.08 -0.51 7.23
N THR A 43 -3.08 0.58 6.44
CA THR A 43 -4.32 1.30 6.12
C THR A 43 -4.94 0.77 4.83
N PRO A 44 -6.27 0.68 4.71
CA PRO A 44 -6.90 0.29 3.45
C PRO A 44 -6.54 1.27 2.32
N LEU A 45 -6.12 0.74 1.18
CA LEU A 45 -5.93 1.48 -0.05
C LEU A 45 -7.29 1.94 -0.57
N THR A 46 -7.42 3.25 -0.81
CA THR A 46 -8.61 3.87 -1.37
C THR A 46 -8.25 4.78 -2.53
N MET A 47 -9.04 4.69 -3.60
CA MET A 47 -8.78 5.37 -4.87
C MET A 47 -9.80 6.46 -5.12
N LYS A 48 -9.34 7.58 -5.66
CA LYS A 48 -10.20 8.67 -6.09
C LYS A 48 -10.72 8.43 -7.50
N ARG A 49 -11.91 8.90 -7.82
CA ARG A 49 -12.46 8.79 -9.17
C ARG A 49 -11.77 9.74 -10.13
N VAL A 50 -11.44 9.22 -11.31
CA VAL A 50 -10.89 9.98 -12.45
C VAL A 50 -11.92 10.14 -13.58
N ASN A 51 -13.16 9.66 -13.40
CA ASN A 51 -14.29 9.80 -14.34
C ASN A 51 -14.04 9.14 -15.71
N VAL A 52 -13.10 8.21 -15.77
CA VAL A 52 -12.88 7.31 -16.91
C VAL A 52 -13.23 5.91 -16.44
N PRO A 53 -14.38 5.33 -16.86
CA PRO A 53 -14.90 4.09 -16.29
C PRO A 53 -13.90 2.94 -16.23
N GLU A 54 -13.09 2.76 -17.28
CA GLU A 54 -12.08 1.70 -17.34
C GLU A 54 -10.96 1.91 -16.32
N LEU A 55 -10.56 3.16 -16.07
CA LEU A 55 -9.52 3.49 -15.09
C LEU A 55 -10.05 3.42 -13.66
N ASP A 56 -11.28 3.88 -13.44
CA ASP A 56 -11.93 3.75 -12.14
C ASP A 56 -12.11 2.27 -11.78
N ALA A 57 -12.45 1.41 -12.74
CA ALA A 57 -12.52 -0.04 -12.53
C ALA A 57 -11.14 -0.63 -12.20
N LEU A 58 -10.10 -0.30 -12.97
CA LEU A 58 -8.73 -0.78 -12.73
C LEU A 58 -8.22 -0.37 -11.34
N PHE A 59 -8.39 0.90 -10.96
CA PHE A 59 -8.00 1.39 -9.65
C PHE A 59 -8.75 0.69 -8.51
N ASN A 60 -10.04 0.44 -8.67
CA ASN A 60 -10.79 -0.35 -7.68
C ASN A 60 -10.28 -1.78 -7.59
N SER A 61 -10.00 -2.45 -8.71
CA SER A 61 -9.44 -3.81 -8.71
C SER A 61 -8.08 -3.88 -8.02
N ILE A 62 -7.20 -2.89 -8.23
CA ILE A 62 -5.92 -2.79 -7.52
C ILE A 62 -6.15 -2.62 -6.02
N ALA A 63 -7.04 -1.71 -5.62
CA ALA A 63 -7.35 -1.46 -4.22
C ALA A 63 -7.91 -2.70 -3.52
N GLU A 64 -8.88 -3.39 -4.12
CA GLU A 64 -9.46 -4.62 -3.58
C GLU A 64 -8.41 -5.74 -3.45
N THR A 65 -7.59 -5.92 -4.48
CA THR A 65 -6.54 -6.96 -4.49
C THR A 65 -5.47 -6.68 -3.43
N PHE A 66 -5.00 -5.42 -3.33
CA PHE A 66 -4.05 -5.01 -2.30
C PHE A 66 -4.63 -5.18 -0.88
N ASN A 67 -5.84 -4.71 -0.65
CA ASN A 67 -6.47 -4.80 0.68
C ASN A 67 -6.65 -6.25 1.11
N LYS A 68 -7.03 -7.14 0.18
CA LYS A 68 -7.09 -8.58 0.46
C LYS A 68 -5.73 -9.18 0.78
N GLN A 69 -4.67 -8.77 0.06
CA GLN A 69 -3.29 -9.18 0.38
C GLN A 69 -2.88 -8.72 1.79
N GLN A 70 -3.22 -7.48 2.16
CA GLN A 70 -2.97 -6.94 3.49
C GLN A 70 -3.69 -7.74 4.58
N ASP A 71 -4.98 -8.07 4.37
CA ASP A 71 -5.75 -8.89 5.32
C ASP A 71 -5.14 -10.28 5.51
N HIS A 72 -4.63 -10.89 4.42
CA HIS A 72 -3.89 -12.13 4.49
C HIS A 72 -2.57 -11.97 5.27
N CYS A 73 -1.84 -10.86 5.09
CA CYS A 73 -0.63 -10.59 5.86
C CYS A 73 -0.90 -10.42 7.35
N LEU A 74 -1.97 -9.71 7.72
CA LEU A 74 -2.39 -9.59 9.13
C LEU A 74 -2.74 -10.96 9.73
N SER A 75 -3.48 -11.78 8.97
CA SER A 75 -3.81 -13.15 9.38
C SER A 75 -2.57 -14.04 9.55
N LEU A 76 -1.56 -13.86 8.69
CA LEU A 76 -0.27 -14.56 8.76
C LEU A 76 0.49 -14.20 10.05
N GLN A 77 0.55 -12.91 10.37
CA GLN A 77 1.20 -12.38 11.57
C GLN A 77 0.49 -12.87 12.85
N GLU A 78 -0.84 -12.81 12.88
CA GLU A 78 -1.65 -13.28 14.02
C GLU A 78 -1.46 -14.79 14.27
N ALA A 79 -1.53 -15.61 13.22
CA ALA A 79 -1.35 -17.05 13.33
C ALA A 79 0.08 -17.41 13.78
N THR A 80 1.10 -16.69 13.25
CA THR A 80 2.50 -16.86 13.67
C THR A 80 2.67 -16.53 15.15
N GLN A 81 2.13 -15.39 15.60
CA GLN A 81 2.24 -14.97 16.99
C GLN A 81 1.47 -15.93 17.93
N THR A 82 0.30 -16.39 17.51
CA THR A 82 -0.50 -17.36 18.30
C THR A 82 0.25 -18.68 18.49
N LEU A 83 0.88 -19.20 17.43
CA LEU A 83 1.74 -20.39 17.54
C LEU A 83 2.90 -20.16 18.49
N ARG A 84 3.61 -19.04 18.33
CA ARG A 84 4.75 -18.71 19.20
C ARG A 84 4.35 -18.64 20.67
N ASN A 85 3.23 -17.97 20.98
CA ASN A 85 2.73 -17.84 22.34
C ASN A 85 2.31 -19.19 22.94
N SER A 86 1.68 -20.07 22.14
CA SER A 86 1.19 -21.37 22.60
C SER A 86 2.32 -22.32 23.04
N TYR A 87 3.53 -22.08 22.56
CA TYR A 87 4.71 -22.91 22.82
C TYR A 87 5.86 -22.11 23.44
N ASP A 88 5.62 -20.92 23.97
CA ASP A 88 6.64 -20.06 24.58
C ASP A 88 7.91 -19.94 23.70
N CYS A 89 7.70 -19.76 22.39
CA CYS A 89 8.78 -19.55 21.44
C CYS A 89 9.27 -18.11 21.55
N SER A 90 10.58 -17.91 21.54
CA SER A 90 11.17 -16.57 21.58
C SER A 90 10.71 -15.74 20.36
N PRO A 91 10.33 -14.46 20.52
CA PRO A 91 9.88 -13.61 19.42
C PRO A 91 10.96 -13.37 18.36
N VAL A 92 12.24 -13.52 18.74
CA VAL A 92 13.38 -13.40 17.80
C VAL A 92 13.78 -14.74 17.17
N SER A 93 13.22 -15.86 17.63
CA SER A 93 13.53 -17.18 17.05
C SER A 93 12.81 -17.37 15.72
N SER A 94 13.44 -18.13 14.82
CA SER A 94 12.81 -18.41 13.53
C SER A 94 11.60 -19.31 13.70
N LEU A 95 10.64 -19.22 12.77
CA LEU A 95 9.47 -20.09 12.81
C LEU A 95 9.86 -21.57 12.78
N SER A 96 10.92 -21.93 12.05
CA SER A 96 11.42 -23.32 12.01
C SER A 96 11.87 -23.84 13.38
N VAL A 97 12.49 -22.99 14.21
CA VAL A 97 12.91 -23.36 15.58
C VAL A 97 11.68 -23.54 16.46
N CYS A 98 10.67 -22.69 16.31
CA CYS A 98 9.40 -22.86 17.02
C CYS A 98 8.70 -24.17 16.60
N MET A 99 8.70 -24.49 15.29
CA MET A 99 8.18 -25.75 14.78
C MET A 99 8.95 -26.96 15.33
N GLU A 100 10.28 -26.91 15.42
CA GLU A 100 11.07 -27.99 16.05
C GLU A 100 10.61 -28.24 17.49
N LYS A 101 10.40 -27.18 18.29
CA LYS A 101 9.86 -27.30 19.65
C LYS A 101 8.47 -27.96 19.67
N ILE A 102 7.59 -27.57 18.74
CA ILE A 102 6.25 -28.15 18.60
C ILE A 102 6.34 -29.66 18.30
N LEU A 103 7.20 -30.05 17.35
CA LEU A 103 7.38 -31.45 16.97
C LEU A 103 7.97 -32.28 18.13
N GLN A 104 8.91 -31.72 18.89
CA GLN A 104 9.49 -32.37 20.07
C GLN A 104 8.44 -32.57 21.17
N GLU A 105 7.67 -31.53 21.50
CA GLU A 105 6.61 -31.58 22.53
C GLU A 105 5.54 -32.63 22.19
N HIS A 106 5.25 -32.85 20.90
CA HIS A 106 4.24 -33.79 20.44
C HIS A 106 4.80 -35.05 19.75
N SER A 107 6.07 -35.39 20.02
CA SER A 107 6.75 -36.53 19.38
C SER A 107 6.02 -37.87 19.52
N ALA A 108 5.27 -38.07 20.61
CA ALA A 108 4.46 -39.28 20.86
C ALA A 108 3.31 -39.49 19.85
N TYR A 109 2.95 -38.47 19.06
CA TYR A 109 1.81 -38.49 18.13
C TYR A 109 2.25 -38.61 16.66
N ASN A 110 3.53 -38.92 16.39
CA ASN A 110 4.08 -39.00 15.02
C ASN A 110 3.77 -37.75 14.19
N VAL A 111 4.05 -36.57 14.76
CA VAL A 111 3.78 -35.28 14.13
C VAL A 111 4.91 -34.93 13.17
N GLN A 112 4.57 -34.46 11.97
CA GLN A 112 5.53 -33.98 10.99
C GLN A 112 4.98 -32.80 10.19
N VAL A 113 5.88 -31.93 9.71
CA VAL A 113 5.52 -30.88 8.74
C VAL A 113 5.64 -31.45 7.34
N CYS A 114 4.58 -31.32 6.56
CA CYS A 114 4.56 -31.70 5.15
C CYS A 114 4.40 -30.46 4.27
N MET A 115 4.98 -30.51 3.07
CA MET A 115 4.92 -29.40 2.12
C MET A 115 4.87 -29.91 0.67
N GLU A 116 4.04 -29.27 -0.14
CA GLU A 116 3.89 -29.51 -1.58
C GLU A 116 3.68 -28.17 -2.29
N GLY A 117 4.67 -27.75 -3.10
CA GLY A 117 4.68 -26.42 -3.70
C GLY A 117 4.58 -25.32 -2.62
N TYR A 118 3.59 -24.43 -2.75
CA TYR A 118 3.31 -23.38 -1.77
C TYR A 118 2.35 -23.81 -0.65
N ARG A 119 2.02 -25.09 -0.57
CA ARG A 119 1.12 -25.63 0.46
C ARG A 119 1.93 -26.34 1.52
N PHE A 120 1.57 -26.13 2.78
CA PHE A 120 2.14 -26.88 3.90
C PHE A 120 1.06 -27.19 4.94
N TRP A 121 1.28 -28.26 5.70
CA TRP A 121 0.38 -28.68 6.77
C TRP A 121 1.14 -29.47 7.84
N LEU A 122 0.47 -29.67 8.98
CA LEU A 122 0.97 -30.50 10.06
C LEU A 122 0.23 -31.85 10.03
N ASP A 123 0.95 -32.88 9.61
CA ASP A 123 0.47 -34.25 9.56
C ASP A 123 0.66 -34.91 10.93
N VAL A 124 -0.32 -35.73 11.34
CA VAL A 124 -0.34 -36.36 12.65
C VAL A 124 -0.77 -37.82 12.47
N GLY A 125 0.08 -38.75 12.87
CA GLY A 125 -0.09 -40.17 12.58
C GLY A 125 -1.14 -40.91 13.44
N VAL A 126 -1.90 -40.20 14.29
CA VAL A 126 -2.91 -40.79 15.18
C VAL A 126 -4.19 -39.94 15.19
N GLU A 127 -5.35 -40.60 15.31
CA GLU A 127 -6.66 -39.92 15.26
C GLU A 127 -6.97 -39.10 16.52
N GLU A 128 -6.67 -39.66 17.70
CA GLU A 128 -6.87 -38.99 18.98
C GLU A 128 -5.63 -38.22 19.41
N VAL A 129 -5.75 -36.90 19.44
CA VAL A 129 -4.65 -35.98 19.75
C VAL A 129 -5.07 -34.96 20.82
N PRO A 130 -4.12 -34.44 21.61
CA PRO A 130 -4.39 -33.41 22.60
C PRO A 130 -5.00 -32.16 21.97
N GLN A 131 -5.83 -31.46 22.74
CA GLN A 131 -6.47 -30.22 22.29
C GLN A 131 -5.46 -29.18 21.81
N LYS A 132 -4.30 -29.09 22.47
CA LYS A 132 -3.21 -28.20 22.08
C LYS A 132 -2.72 -28.50 20.66
N LEU A 133 -2.51 -29.78 20.32
CA LEU A 133 -2.08 -30.20 18.98
C LEU A 133 -3.16 -29.94 17.90
N LYS A 134 -4.45 -30.11 18.22
CA LYS A 134 -5.55 -29.73 17.32
C LYS A 134 -5.53 -28.24 17.00
N GLN A 135 -5.34 -27.41 18.03
CA GLN A 135 -5.22 -25.95 17.85
C GLN A 135 -3.99 -25.61 17.01
N THR A 136 -2.87 -26.29 17.20
CA THR A 136 -1.67 -26.12 16.38
C THR A 136 -1.91 -26.45 14.92
N GLN A 137 -2.59 -27.57 14.61
CA GLN A 137 -2.99 -27.89 13.23
C GLN A 137 -3.86 -26.79 12.62
N GLN A 138 -4.81 -26.24 13.37
CA GLN A 138 -5.64 -25.12 12.92
C GLN A 138 -4.81 -23.87 12.62
N GLN A 139 -3.84 -23.53 13.48
CA GLN A 139 -2.98 -22.37 13.26
C GLN A 139 -2.03 -22.56 12.08
N VAL A 140 -1.46 -23.76 11.90
CA VAL A 140 -0.66 -24.09 10.71
C VAL A 140 -1.53 -24.01 9.45
N GLY A 141 -2.79 -24.45 9.52
CA GLY A 141 -3.75 -24.30 8.43
C GLY A 141 -4.04 -22.83 8.08
N LYS A 142 -4.19 -21.97 9.09
CA LYS A 142 -4.34 -20.51 8.91
C LYS A 142 -3.10 -19.88 8.30
N LEU A 143 -1.90 -20.25 8.76
CA LEU A 143 -0.63 -19.83 8.16
C LEU A 143 -0.60 -20.19 6.68
N ASN A 144 -0.85 -21.45 6.35
CA ASN A 144 -0.85 -21.92 4.96
C ASN A 144 -1.86 -21.15 4.08
N PHE A 145 -3.09 -20.95 4.58
CA PHE A 145 -4.11 -20.21 3.86
C PHE A 145 -3.70 -18.75 3.62
N ALA A 146 -3.20 -18.07 4.65
CA ALA A 146 -2.73 -16.69 4.57
C ALA A 146 -1.53 -16.54 3.63
N THR A 147 -0.50 -17.38 3.78
CA THR A 147 0.66 -17.43 2.89
C THR A 147 0.25 -17.58 1.44
N LYS A 148 -0.63 -18.55 1.14
CA LYS A 148 -1.15 -18.76 -0.22
C LYS A 148 -1.86 -17.51 -0.74
N GLY A 149 -2.68 -16.88 0.09
CA GLY A 149 -3.40 -15.65 -0.25
C GLY A 149 -2.48 -14.48 -0.61
N ILE A 150 -1.29 -14.40 -0.02
CA ILE A 150 -0.30 -13.36 -0.31
C ILE A 150 0.49 -13.64 -1.58
N VAL A 151 0.93 -14.88 -1.79
CA VAL A 151 1.79 -15.23 -2.95
C VAL A 151 1.00 -15.42 -4.24
N SER A 152 -0.32 -15.63 -4.17
CA SER A 152 -1.17 -15.84 -5.35
C SER A 152 -1.78 -14.54 -5.89
N THR A 153 -1.35 -13.37 -5.43
CA THR A 153 -1.91 -12.09 -5.88
C THR A 153 -1.36 -11.69 -7.25
N THR A 154 -2.18 -10.99 -8.03
CA THR A 154 -1.82 -10.46 -9.37
C THR A 154 -1.53 -8.96 -9.30
N ILE A 155 -1.20 -8.44 -8.12
CA ILE A 155 -1.10 -6.99 -7.89
C ILE A 155 0.03 -6.38 -8.72
N GLU A 156 1.16 -7.05 -8.86
CA GLU A 156 2.28 -6.58 -9.69
C GLU A 156 1.90 -6.45 -11.16
N GLU A 157 1.14 -7.39 -11.70
CA GLU A 157 0.65 -7.34 -13.08
C GLU A 157 -0.32 -6.16 -13.29
N MET A 158 -1.23 -5.94 -12.34
CA MET A 158 -2.17 -4.81 -12.38
C MET A 158 -1.43 -3.47 -12.27
N ILE A 159 -0.46 -3.34 -11.36
CA ILE A 159 0.36 -2.13 -11.20
C ILE A 159 1.20 -1.88 -12.45
N TYR A 160 1.80 -2.92 -13.01
CA TYR A 160 2.55 -2.83 -14.26
C TYR A 160 1.70 -2.32 -15.42
N SER A 161 0.44 -2.73 -15.51
CA SER A 161 -0.49 -2.24 -16.54
C SER A 161 -0.78 -0.73 -16.41
N VAL A 162 -0.84 -0.20 -15.18
CA VAL A 162 -0.98 1.24 -14.92
C VAL A 162 0.25 2.00 -15.40
N HIS A 163 1.45 1.49 -15.08
CA HIS A 163 2.71 2.11 -15.51
C HIS A 163 2.87 2.13 -17.03
N GLN A 164 2.53 1.04 -17.72
CA GLN A 164 2.65 0.99 -19.18
C GLN A 164 1.74 2.00 -19.89
N CYS A 165 0.59 2.31 -19.32
CA CYS A 165 -0.40 3.17 -19.97
C CYS A 165 -0.38 4.63 -19.47
N GLN A 166 0.53 4.98 -18.55
CA GLN A 166 0.49 6.22 -17.77
C GLN A 166 0.33 7.49 -18.60
N ASP A 167 1.09 7.63 -19.70
CA ASP A 167 0.99 8.81 -20.59
C ASP A 167 -0.38 8.87 -21.28
N SER A 168 -0.90 7.72 -21.73
CA SER A 168 -2.25 7.64 -22.32
C SER A 168 -3.37 7.89 -21.29
N LEU A 169 -3.11 7.64 -20.00
CA LEU A 169 -4.10 7.90 -18.93
C LEU A 169 -4.33 9.40 -18.77
N MET A 170 -3.27 10.19 -18.88
CA MET A 170 -3.37 11.64 -18.77
C MET A 170 -4.19 12.24 -19.92
N GLU A 171 -3.98 11.74 -21.14
CA GLU A 171 -4.75 12.15 -22.31
C GLU A 171 -6.23 11.76 -22.18
N LYS A 172 -6.52 10.51 -21.78
CA LYS A 172 -7.91 10.06 -21.55
C LYS A 172 -8.65 10.89 -20.50
N VAL A 173 -7.98 11.26 -19.40
CA VAL A 173 -8.58 12.12 -18.37
C VAL A 173 -8.82 13.53 -18.92
N LYS A 174 -7.91 14.06 -19.73
CA LYS A 174 -8.09 15.35 -20.40
C LYS A 174 -9.29 15.36 -21.35
N ASP A 175 -9.44 14.32 -22.16
CA ASP A 175 -10.52 14.22 -23.13
C ASP A 175 -11.89 13.93 -22.48
N SER A 176 -11.90 13.41 -21.24
CA SER A 176 -13.12 13.07 -20.51
C SER A 176 -13.89 14.27 -19.96
N SER A 177 -13.27 15.46 -19.86
CA SER A 177 -13.91 16.65 -19.30
C SER A 177 -13.61 17.91 -20.10
N PRO A 178 -14.63 18.59 -20.65
CA PRO A 178 -14.45 19.83 -21.41
C PRO A 178 -14.19 21.04 -20.51
N GLU A 179 -14.43 20.93 -19.19
CA GLU A 179 -14.29 22.03 -18.24
C GLU A 179 -12.90 22.02 -17.58
N TYR A 180 -12.17 23.13 -17.71
CA TYR A 180 -10.79 23.25 -17.21
C TYR A 180 -10.63 22.92 -15.70
N LEU A 181 -11.56 23.39 -14.86
CA LEU A 181 -11.49 23.15 -13.41
C LEU A 181 -11.75 21.68 -13.06
N ASP A 182 -12.64 21.02 -13.80
CA ASP A 182 -12.92 19.61 -13.60
C ASP A 182 -11.75 18.76 -14.11
N TRP A 183 -11.17 19.11 -15.26
CA TRP A 183 -9.91 18.50 -15.73
C TRP A 183 -8.80 18.59 -14.68
N MET A 184 -8.53 19.78 -14.11
CA MET A 184 -7.51 19.96 -13.07
C MET A 184 -7.76 19.07 -11.84
N ARG A 185 -9.03 18.90 -11.44
CA ARG A 185 -9.42 18.02 -10.33
C ARG A 185 -9.14 16.55 -10.67
N LEU A 186 -9.53 16.10 -11.85
CA LEU A 186 -9.35 14.72 -12.30
C LEU A 186 -7.88 14.37 -12.49
N GLU A 187 -7.08 15.29 -13.05
CA GLU A 187 -5.63 15.16 -13.15
C GLU A 187 -4.98 15.01 -11.76
N SER A 188 -5.39 15.84 -10.80
CA SER A 188 -4.90 15.72 -9.42
C SER A 188 -5.27 14.38 -8.79
N ASN A 189 -6.48 13.86 -9.06
CA ASN A 189 -6.90 12.55 -8.57
C ASN A 189 -6.06 11.42 -9.20
N LEU A 190 -5.80 11.49 -10.51
CA LEU A 190 -4.97 10.52 -11.21
C LEU A 190 -3.54 10.47 -10.62
N LYS A 191 -2.92 11.63 -10.43
CA LYS A 191 -1.57 11.74 -9.83
C LYS A 191 -1.54 11.14 -8.42
N GLU A 192 -2.52 11.48 -7.58
CA GLU A 192 -2.63 10.91 -6.24
C GLU A 192 -2.81 9.39 -6.26
N ASN A 193 -3.66 8.86 -7.14
CA ASN A 193 -3.88 7.42 -7.28
C ASN A 193 -2.60 6.68 -7.69
N ILE A 194 -1.85 7.22 -8.66
CA ILE A 194 -0.57 6.64 -9.10
C ILE A 194 0.44 6.65 -7.95
N GLU A 195 0.52 7.73 -7.17
CA GLU A 195 1.40 7.80 -6.01
C GLU A 195 1.04 6.74 -4.95
N LYS A 196 -0.26 6.55 -4.66
CA LYS A 196 -0.72 5.48 -3.76
C LYS A 196 -0.37 4.09 -4.29
N ILE A 197 -0.51 3.87 -5.59
CA ILE A 197 -0.18 2.59 -6.23
C ILE A 197 1.32 2.29 -6.07
N ASN A 198 2.18 3.27 -6.30
CA ASN A 198 3.62 3.11 -6.13
C ASN A 198 4.01 2.77 -4.68
N GLN A 199 3.30 3.36 -3.71
CA GLN A 199 3.48 3.02 -2.29
C GLN A 199 2.92 1.62 -1.97
N ALA A 200 1.76 1.26 -2.52
CA ALA A 200 1.14 -0.06 -2.36
C ALA A 200 2.02 -1.17 -2.94
N GLN A 201 2.73 -0.91 -4.04
CA GLN A 201 3.70 -1.84 -4.61
C GLN A 201 4.79 -2.20 -3.58
N LYS A 202 5.38 -1.19 -2.92
CA LYS A 202 6.41 -1.41 -1.89
C LYS A 202 5.88 -2.24 -0.73
N PHE A 203 4.68 -1.92 -0.24
CA PHE A 203 4.07 -2.70 0.85
C PHE A 203 3.70 -4.12 0.41
N SER A 204 3.28 -4.32 -0.84
CA SER A 204 3.03 -5.66 -1.39
C SER A 204 4.30 -6.51 -1.44
N GLU A 205 5.44 -5.92 -1.82
CA GLU A 205 6.75 -6.59 -1.79
C GLU A 205 7.10 -7.02 -0.35
N GLU A 206 6.94 -6.13 0.62
CA GLU A 206 7.15 -6.46 2.05
C GLU A 206 6.21 -7.59 2.51
N TYR A 207 4.93 -7.58 2.13
CA TYR A 207 4.00 -8.67 2.47
C TYR A 207 4.45 -10.01 1.85
N ARG A 208 4.95 -9.98 0.60
CA ARG A 208 5.52 -11.17 -0.05
C ARG A 208 6.77 -11.67 0.65
N GLU A 209 7.64 -10.78 1.14
CA GLU A 209 8.81 -11.17 1.93
C GLU A 209 8.40 -11.91 3.22
N GLU A 210 7.37 -11.42 3.92
CA GLU A 210 6.83 -12.09 5.11
C GLU A 210 6.26 -13.49 4.78
N ALA A 211 5.52 -13.61 3.68
CA ALA A 211 4.99 -14.91 3.22
C ALA A 211 6.11 -15.88 2.83
N ASN A 212 7.13 -15.39 2.11
CA ASN A 212 8.30 -16.18 1.71
C ASN A 212 9.13 -16.62 2.92
N TYR A 213 9.25 -15.77 3.94
CA TYR A 213 9.88 -16.15 5.19
C TYR A 213 9.17 -17.36 5.83
N VAL A 214 7.84 -17.37 5.86
CA VAL A 214 7.08 -18.52 6.36
C VAL A 214 7.32 -19.76 5.50
N LEU A 215 7.24 -19.65 4.17
CA LEU A 215 7.52 -20.78 3.26
C LEU A 215 8.90 -21.39 3.48
N LEU A 216 9.95 -20.57 3.59
CA LEU A 216 11.31 -21.03 3.84
C LEU A 216 11.43 -21.75 5.18
N ASN A 217 10.79 -21.24 6.23
CA ASN A 217 10.80 -21.89 7.53
C ASN A 217 10.04 -23.21 7.52
N MET A 218 8.89 -23.27 6.85
CA MET A 218 8.10 -24.50 6.75
C MET A 218 8.79 -25.57 5.89
N ALA A 219 9.45 -25.16 4.79
CA ALA A 219 10.28 -26.05 3.99
C ALA A 219 11.42 -26.64 4.82
N LYS A 220 12.12 -25.81 5.58
CA LYS A 220 13.17 -26.26 6.51
C LYS A 220 12.62 -27.27 7.53
N SER A 221 11.44 -27.01 8.10
CA SER A 221 10.77 -27.94 9.03
C SER A 221 10.30 -29.23 8.36
N ALA A 222 10.04 -29.23 7.05
CA ALA A 222 9.75 -30.40 6.25
C ALA A 222 11.02 -31.11 5.72
N ASN A 223 12.23 -30.67 6.12
CA ASN A 223 13.52 -31.13 5.61
C ASN A 223 13.68 -30.96 4.08
N LEU A 224 13.06 -29.92 3.53
CA LEU A 224 13.22 -29.52 2.13
C LEU A 224 14.22 -28.36 2.03
N THR A 225 15.01 -28.37 0.95
CA THR A 225 15.83 -27.21 0.54
C THR A 225 15.07 -26.52 -0.59
N LEU A 226 14.68 -25.25 -0.37
CA LEU A 226 14.13 -24.37 -1.40
C LEU A 226 15.24 -23.63 -2.14
#